data_AF-A0A2D4UL91-F1
#
_entry.id   AF-A0A2D4UL91-F1
#
_cell.length_a   1.000
_cell.length_b   1.000
_cell.length_c   1.000
_cell.angle_alpha   90.00
_cell.angle_beta   90.00
_cell.angle_gamma   90.00
#
_symmetry.space_group_name_H-M   'P 1'
#
loop_
_entity.id
_entity.type
_entity.pdbx_description
1 polymer ?
#
loop_
_entity_poly.entity_id
_entity_poly.type
_entity_poly.pdbx_seq_one_letter_code
_entity_poly.pdbx_strand_id
1 'polypeptide(L)' 'MVKFPNQFDKEDLLKCARGELFGPGNPQLPEPPMLMMDRITEISDDLGS' A
#
# COMPACT_ATOMS: atom_id res chain seq x y z
N MET A 1 -7.11 17.34 0.57
CA MET A 1 -7.20 15.87 0.52
C MET A 1 -5.85 15.36 0.01
N VAL A 2 -5.13 14.53 0.77
CA VAL A 2 -3.91 13.88 0.24
C VAL A 2 -4.35 12.93 -0.85
N LYS A 3 -3.74 13.01 -2.04
CA LYS A 3 -4.02 12.11 -3.16
C LYS A 3 -2.91 11.07 -3.21
N PHE A 4 -3.26 9.82 -2.97
CA PHE A 4 -2.33 8.70 -3.11
C PHE A 4 -2.32 8.17 -4.55
N PRO A 5 -1.24 7.50 -4.98
CA PRO A 5 -1.24 6.71 -6.21
C PRO A 5 -2.34 5.64 -6.19
N ASN A 6 -2.80 5.23 -7.37
CA ASN A 6 -3.70 4.08 -7.53
C ASN A 6 -2.94 2.79 -7.88
N GLN A 7 -1.61 2.84 -7.91
CA GLN A 7 -0.71 1.74 -8.20
C GLN A 7 0.48 1.82 -7.27
N PHE A 8 0.96 0.68 -6.79
CA PHE A 8 2.08 0.59 -5.85
C PHE A 8 2.99 -0.55 -6.27
N ASP A 9 4.29 -0.28 -6.35
CA ASP A 9 5.29 -1.31 -6.57
C ASP A 9 5.76 -1.93 -5.26
N LYS A 10 6.70 -2.88 -5.34
CA LYS A 10 7.21 -3.59 -4.18
C LYS A 10 7.86 -2.66 -3.14
N GLU A 11 8.57 -1.62 -3.59
CA GLU A 11 9.25 -0.70 -2.69
C GLU A 11 8.24 0.13 -1.91
N ASP A 12 7.14 0.53 -2.55
CA ASP A 12 6.07 1.24 -1.89
C ASP A 12 5.31 0.38 -0.88
N LEU A 13 5.10 -0.91 -1.18
CA LEU A 13 4.52 -1.85 -0.23
C LEU A 13 5.41 -2.03 1.00
N LEU A 14 6.73 -2.06 0.82
CA LEU A 14 7.69 -2.11 1.91
C LEU A 14 7.71 -0.80 2.73
N LYS A 15 7.60 0.37 2.09
CA LYS A 15 7.42 1.64 2.81
C LYS A 15 6.12 1.64 3.64
N CYS A 16 5.06 1.05 3.11
CA CYS A 16 3.80 0.88 3.84
C CYS A 16 3.96 -0.03 5.07
N ALA A 17 4.65 -1.15 4.91
CA ALA A 17 4.91 -2.08 6.01
C ALA A 17 5.77 -1.44 7.13
N ARG A 18 6.73 -0.58 6.78
CA ARG A 18 7.52 0.21 7.73
C ARG A 18 6.79 1.40 8.35
N GLY A 19 5.55 1.68 7.92
CA GLY A 19 4.79 2.85 8.38
C GLY A 19 5.24 4.19 7.81
N GLU A 20 6.04 4.18 6.75
CA GLU A 20 6.60 5.38 6.11
C GLU A 20 5.63 5.99 5.08
N LEU A 21 4.69 5.20 4.55
CA LEU A 21 3.83 5.61 3.44
C LEU A 21 2.63 6.47 3.89
N PHE A 22 1.91 6.02 4.91
CA PHE A 22 0.70 6.69 5.41
C PHE A 22 0.95 7.51 6.68
N GLY A 23 2.12 7.41 7.28
CA GLY A 23 2.48 8.09 8.52
C GLY A 23 2.10 7.31 9.79
N PRO A 24 2.55 7.80 10.97
CA PRO A 24 2.43 7.08 12.23
C PRO A 24 0.96 6.97 12.68
N GLY A 25 0.61 5.81 13.23
CA GLY A 25 -0.74 5.51 13.75
C GLY A 25 -1.77 5.10 12.69
N ASN A 26 -1.40 5.14 11.41
CA ASN A 26 -2.22 4.62 10.32
C ASN A 26 -1.97 3.14 10.05
N PRO A 27 -2.89 2.43 9.35
CA PRO A 27 -2.71 1.03 9.00
C PRO A 27 -1.40 0.79 8.23
N GLN A 28 -0.78 -0.35 8.53
CA GLN A 28 0.46 -0.81 7.91
C GLN A 28 0.22 -2.16 7.25
N LEU A 29 0.95 -2.44 6.18
CA LEU A 29 1.01 -3.80 5.65
C LEU A 29 1.85 -4.70 6.55
N PRO A 30 1.66 -6.04 6.48
CA PRO A 30 2.60 -6.97 7.08
C PRO A 30 3.99 -6.83 6.45
N GLU A 31 5.05 -6.99 7.25
CA GLU A 31 6.41 -7.16 6.77
C GLU A 31 6.65 -8.61 6.26
N PRO A 32 7.67 -8.85 5.42
CA PRO A 32 8.14 -10.21 5.11
C PRO A 32 8.48 -11.01 6.39
N PRO A 33 8.18 -12.32 6.44
CA PRO A 33 7.70 -13.18 5.35
C PRO A 33 6.19 -13.14 5.12
N MET A 34 5.44 -12.29 5.84
CA MET A 34 3.97 -12.21 5.78
C MET A 34 3.45 -11.23 4.72
N LEU A 35 4.33 -10.49 4.05
CA LEU A 35 3.97 -9.68 2.89
C LEU A 35 3.72 -10.59 1.68
N MET A 36 2.44 -10.83 1.37
CA MET A 36 2.02 -11.84 0.38
C MET A 36 1.82 -11.28 -1.05
N MET A 37 2.28 -10.07 -1.35
CA MET A 37 2.12 -9.46 -2.66
C MET A 37 3.32 -8.58 -3.03
N ASP A 38 3.63 -8.49 -4.32
CA ASP A 38 4.76 -7.70 -4.83
C ASP A 38 4.32 -6.36 -5.47
N ARG A 39 3.05 -6.17 -5.78
CA ARG A 39 2.51 -4.92 -6.34
C ARG A 39 0.98 -4.84 -6.21
N ILE A 40 0.47 -3.61 -6.23
CA ILE A 40 -0.94 -3.28 -6.45
C ILE A 40 -1.03 -2.60 -7.82
N THR A 41 -1.73 -3.23 -8.78
CA THR A 41 -1.84 -2.73 -10.16
C THR A 41 -2.99 -1.75 -10.38
N GLU A 42 -3.94 -1.68 -9.44
CA GLU A 42 -5.06 -0.75 -9.49
C GLU A 42 -5.73 -0.64 -8.11
N ILE A 43 -6.13 0.57 -7.74
CA ILE A 43 -7.05 0.87 -6.65
C ILE A 43 -8.10 1.82 -7.23
N SER A 44 -9.37 1.42 -7.16
CA SER A 44 -10.52 2.21 -7.59
C SER A 44 -11.60 2.20 -6.52
N ASP A 45 -12.40 3.25 -6.45
CA ASP A 45 -13.56 3.40 -5.57
C ASP A 45 -14.88 3.04 -6.26
N ASP A 46 -14.83 2.61 -7.53
CA ASP A 46 -15.97 2.26 -8.37
C ASP A 46 -16.57 0.86 -8.11
N LEU A 47 -16.18 0.20 -7.01
CA LEU A 47 -16.59 -1.15 -6.61
C LEU A 47 -16.21 -2.28 -7.58
N GLY A 48 -15.39 -2.00 -8.61
CA GLY A 48 -15.08 -2.91 -9.70
C GLY A 48 -16.23 -2.99 -10.70
N SER A 49 -15.93 -2.67 -11.96
CA SER A 49 -16.85 -2.86 -13.10
C SER A 49 -17.04 -4.31 -13.49
#